data_AF-S2XLF3-F1
#
_entry.id   AF-S2XLF3-F1
#
_cell.length_a   1.000
_cell.length_b   1.000
_cell.length_c   1.000
_cell.angle_alpha   90.00
_cell.angle_beta   90.00
_cell.angle_gamma   90.00
#
_symmetry.space_group_name_H-M   'P 1'
#
loop_
_entity.id
_entity.type
_entity.pdbx_description
1 polymer ?
#
loop_
_entity_poly.entity_id
_entity_poly.type
_entity_poly.pdbx_seq_one_letter_code
_entity_poly.pdbx_strand_id
1 'polypeptide(L)'
;MPENTTNLDLYLKNPLMDGADTFNIETMLNENFRKIDENVALIDPLTGKLLPGQENAQSPSDASTTVKGIVMLEDSTSSSSVAKAATAKSVKAAYDLANGKSSFSGSYTDLTNKPTIPSNASQLSITDAGNYYTSPNTEGALQEIGLAFNGARGNLVSSVNTILGA
;
A
#
# COMPACT_ATOMS: atom_id res chain seq x y z
N MET A 1 61.64 -37.35 -5.03
CA MET A 1 61.94 -36.46 -3.89
C MET A 1 60.62 -36.08 -3.27
N PRO A 2 60.54 -35.80 -1.96
CA PRO A 2 59.35 -35.15 -1.41
C PRO A 2 59.17 -33.75 -2.01
N GLU A 3 57.92 -33.34 -2.17
CA GLU A 3 57.50 -32.06 -2.77
C GLU A 3 56.39 -31.44 -1.90
N ASN A 4 56.01 -30.18 -2.12
CA ASN A 4 54.90 -29.54 -1.39
C ASN A 4 53.77 -29.18 -2.36
N THR A 5 52.54 -29.07 -1.86
CA THR A 5 51.41 -28.55 -2.63
C THR A 5 51.59 -27.07 -2.94
N THR A 6 50.94 -26.58 -4.00
CA THR A 6 51.26 -25.26 -4.58
C THR A 6 50.70 -24.09 -3.76
N ASN A 7 49.54 -24.25 -3.11
CA ASN A 7 48.83 -23.13 -2.49
C ASN A 7 48.94 -23.08 -0.95
N LEU A 8 48.92 -24.25 -0.32
CA LEU A 8 48.96 -24.43 1.14
C LEU A 8 50.31 -24.92 1.66
N ASP A 9 51.28 -25.14 0.76
CA ASP A 9 52.62 -25.61 1.09
C ASP A 9 52.61 -26.90 1.93
N LEU A 10 51.64 -27.80 1.67
CA LEU A 10 51.49 -29.05 2.40
C LEU A 10 52.50 -30.09 1.89
N TYR A 11 53.21 -30.74 2.81
CA TYR A 11 54.25 -31.71 2.47
C TYR A 11 53.69 -33.01 1.88
N LEU A 12 54.15 -33.34 0.67
CA LEU A 12 53.88 -34.59 -0.04
C LEU A 12 55.06 -35.55 0.14
N LYS A 13 54.77 -36.75 0.63
CA LYS A 13 55.81 -37.71 1.02
C LYS A 13 56.20 -38.58 -0.17
N ASN A 14 57.49 -38.92 -0.29
CA ASN A 14 58.00 -39.70 -1.42
C ASN A 14 57.38 -41.11 -1.44
N PRO A 15 56.58 -41.47 -2.46
CA PRO A 15 55.88 -42.76 -2.51
C PRO A 15 56.82 -43.95 -2.69
N LEU A 16 58.05 -43.74 -3.17
CA LEU A 16 59.05 -44.81 -3.34
C LEU A 16 59.71 -45.24 -2.03
N MET A 17 59.59 -44.46 -0.96
CA MET A 17 60.12 -44.83 0.37
C MET A 17 59.10 -45.59 1.22
N ASP A 18 57.88 -45.78 0.71
CA ASP A 18 56.75 -46.39 1.44
C ASP A 18 56.93 -47.89 1.67
N GLY A 19 57.87 -48.54 0.96
CA GLY A 19 58.04 -49.99 1.07
C GLY A 19 56.74 -50.74 0.71
N ALA A 20 56.70 -52.05 0.92
CA ALA A 20 55.51 -52.85 0.65
C ALA A 20 54.42 -52.69 1.74
N ASP A 21 54.22 -51.48 2.26
CA ASP A 21 53.22 -51.21 3.31
C ASP A 21 51.79 -51.21 2.76
N THR A 22 50.85 -51.56 3.64
CA THR A 22 49.40 -51.62 3.31
C THR A 22 48.79 -50.22 3.16
N PHE A 23 49.50 -49.17 3.58
CA PHE A 23 49.11 -47.78 3.42
C PHE A 23 49.72 -47.22 2.15
N ASN A 24 48.92 -47.02 1.10
CA ASN A 24 49.39 -46.36 -0.12
C ASN A 24 49.41 -44.83 0.10
N ILE A 25 50.59 -44.29 0.45
CA ILE A 25 50.78 -42.85 0.74
C ILE A 25 50.32 -41.96 -0.43
N GLU A 26 50.49 -42.40 -1.67
CA GLU A 26 50.10 -41.60 -2.83
C GLU A 26 48.58 -41.37 -2.83
N THR A 27 47.80 -42.44 -2.70
CA THR A 27 46.33 -42.36 -2.79
C THR A 27 45.66 -41.93 -1.48
N MET A 28 46.24 -42.27 -0.33
CA MET A 28 45.61 -42.06 0.98
C MET A 28 46.08 -40.78 1.68
N LEU A 29 47.21 -40.18 1.25
CA LEU A 29 47.74 -38.96 1.85
C LEU A 29 48.01 -37.88 0.80
N ASN A 30 48.94 -38.12 -0.13
CA ASN A 30 49.38 -37.10 -1.09
C ASN A 30 48.22 -36.58 -1.94
N GLU A 31 47.40 -37.49 -2.48
CA GLU A 31 46.24 -37.15 -3.31
C GLU A 31 45.17 -36.38 -2.52
N ASN A 32 44.94 -36.75 -1.26
CA ASN A 32 44.02 -36.03 -0.40
C ASN A 32 44.54 -34.61 -0.10
N PHE A 33 45.84 -34.46 0.12
CA PHE A 33 46.45 -33.14 0.30
C PHE A 33 46.41 -32.28 -0.96
N ARG A 34 46.61 -32.85 -2.16
CA ARG A 34 46.42 -32.11 -3.42
C ARG A 34 44.96 -31.67 -3.61
N LYS A 35 43.99 -32.54 -3.31
CA LYS A 35 42.56 -32.17 -3.37
C LYS A 35 42.19 -31.08 -2.37
N ILE A 36 42.73 -31.15 -1.15
CA ILE A 36 42.51 -30.09 -0.15
C ILE A 36 43.16 -28.79 -0.64
N ASP A 37 44.38 -28.85 -1.16
CA ASP A 37 45.09 -27.69 -1.72
C ASP A 37 44.30 -27.01 -2.84
N GLU A 38 43.79 -27.79 -3.79
CA GLU A 38 43.00 -27.30 -4.92
C GLU A 38 41.67 -26.68 -4.47
N ASN A 39 40.97 -27.32 -3.53
CA ASN A 39 39.67 -26.82 -3.06
C ASN A 39 39.80 -25.65 -2.07
N VAL A 40 40.86 -25.59 -1.27
CA VAL A 40 41.12 -24.50 -0.32
C VAL A 40 41.79 -23.31 -1.01
N ALA A 41 42.48 -23.50 -2.14
CA ALA A 41 42.93 -22.39 -2.99
C ALA A 41 41.79 -21.49 -3.48
N LEU A 42 40.54 -21.96 -3.35
CA LEU A 42 39.34 -21.18 -3.59
C LEU A 42 38.97 -20.26 -2.41
N ILE A 43 39.74 -20.21 -1.31
CA ILE A 43 39.50 -19.33 -0.15
C ILE A 43 40.46 -18.14 -0.21
N ASP A 44 39.89 -16.93 -0.19
CA ASP A 44 40.63 -15.67 -0.08
C ASP A 44 41.41 -15.64 1.25
N PRO A 45 42.75 -15.51 1.21
CA PRO A 45 43.61 -15.61 2.40
C PRO A 45 43.48 -14.42 3.36
N LEU A 46 42.89 -13.30 2.92
CA LEU A 46 42.70 -12.10 3.72
C LEU A 46 41.35 -12.11 4.46
N THR A 47 40.34 -12.76 3.88
CA THR A 47 38.96 -12.75 4.41
C THR A 47 38.50 -14.11 4.95
N GLY A 48 39.22 -15.19 4.64
CA GLY A 48 38.83 -16.56 5.02
C GLY A 48 37.53 -17.03 4.35
N LYS A 49 37.09 -16.34 3.28
CA LYS A 49 35.87 -16.65 2.52
C LYS A 49 36.23 -17.21 1.16
N LEU A 50 35.32 -17.96 0.53
CA LEU A 50 35.51 -18.38 -0.85
C LEU A 50 35.66 -17.18 -1.78
N LEU A 51 36.53 -17.30 -2.77
CA LEU A 51 36.73 -16.36 -3.87
C LEU A 51 35.39 -16.18 -4.61
N PRO A 52 35.00 -14.93 -4.98
CA PRO A 52 33.71 -14.66 -5.60
C PRO A 52 33.50 -15.48 -6.88
N GLY A 53 32.37 -16.20 -6.98
CA GLY A 53 32.01 -16.99 -8.16
C GLY A 53 32.59 -18.40 -8.18
N GLN A 54 33.21 -18.85 -7.09
CA GLN A 54 33.64 -20.23 -6.86
C GLN A 54 32.84 -20.91 -5.74
N GLU A 55 31.80 -20.24 -5.23
CA GLU A 55 30.79 -20.89 -4.42
C GLU A 55 30.11 -22.02 -5.20
N ASN A 56 30.31 -23.28 -4.81
CA ASN A 56 29.42 -24.38 -5.22
C ASN A 56 28.03 -24.28 -4.55
N ALA A 57 27.66 -23.09 -4.10
CA ALA A 57 26.34 -22.79 -3.58
C ALA A 57 25.44 -22.58 -4.79
N GLN A 58 24.63 -23.60 -5.12
CA GLN A 58 23.43 -23.40 -5.92
C GLN A 58 22.72 -22.17 -5.36
N SER A 59 22.80 -21.03 -6.08
CA SER A 59 22.10 -19.82 -5.67
C SER A 59 20.63 -20.21 -5.53
N PRO A 60 20.00 -20.00 -4.37
CA PRO A 60 18.63 -20.44 -4.17
C PRO A 60 17.76 -19.79 -5.23
N SER A 61 16.92 -20.59 -5.90
CA SER A 61 16.00 -20.06 -6.91
C SER A 61 15.01 -19.09 -6.26
N ASP A 62 14.52 -18.14 -7.05
CA ASP A 62 13.43 -17.26 -6.61
C ASP A 62 12.17 -18.08 -6.31
N ALA A 63 11.38 -17.62 -5.33
CA ALA A 63 10.10 -18.25 -5.06
C ALA A 63 9.06 -17.89 -6.12
N SER A 64 8.12 -18.80 -6.33
CA SER A 64 6.90 -18.57 -7.09
C SER A 64 5.69 -19.07 -6.30
N THR A 65 4.50 -18.92 -6.87
CA THR A 65 3.27 -19.48 -6.30
C THR A 65 3.23 -21.01 -6.33
N THR A 66 4.12 -21.65 -7.08
CA THR A 66 4.18 -23.12 -7.24
C THR A 66 5.51 -23.73 -6.81
N VAL A 67 6.57 -22.93 -6.66
CA VAL A 67 7.92 -23.38 -6.32
C VAL A 67 8.45 -22.57 -5.15
N LYS A 68 8.98 -23.25 -4.12
CA LYS A 68 9.62 -22.59 -2.98
C LYS A 68 10.94 -21.94 -3.41
N GLY A 69 11.29 -20.82 -2.81
CA GLY A 69 12.53 -20.10 -3.11
C GLY A 69 12.74 -18.88 -2.22
N ILE A 70 13.67 -18.01 -2.60
CA ILE A 70 13.94 -16.74 -1.92
C ILE A 70 13.08 -15.61 -2.52
N VAL A 71 12.70 -14.64 -1.69
CA VAL A 71 11.90 -13.47 -2.10
C VAL A 71 12.51 -12.20 -1.51
N MET A 72 12.54 -11.12 -2.29
CA MET A 72 12.88 -9.79 -1.78
C MET A 72 11.69 -9.15 -1.06
N LEU A 73 11.97 -8.36 -0.03
CA LEU A 73 10.93 -7.65 0.72
C LEU A 73 10.67 -6.25 0.14
N GLU A 74 9.43 -5.77 0.24
CA GLU A 74 9.03 -4.43 -0.18
C GLU A 74 8.12 -3.72 0.85
N ASP A 75 8.35 -2.42 1.01
CA ASP A 75 7.68 -1.53 1.97
C ASP A 75 6.57 -0.64 1.37
N SER A 76 6.32 -0.74 0.06
CA SER A 76 5.29 0.04 -0.64
C SER A 76 3.87 -0.45 -0.32
N THR A 77 2.93 0.47 -0.14
CA THR A 77 1.50 0.18 0.09
C THR A 77 0.67 0.11 -1.19
N SER A 78 1.27 0.43 -2.35
CA SER A 78 0.60 0.45 -3.65
C SER A 78 1.37 -0.31 -4.74
N SER A 79 2.26 -1.22 -4.34
CA SER A 79 3.01 -2.06 -5.28
C SER A 79 2.10 -3.08 -5.97
N SER A 80 2.31 -3.29 -7.26
CA SER A 80 1.69 -4.35 -8.05
C SER A 80 2.63 -5.55 -8.27
N SER A 81 3.80 -5.56 -7.62
CA SER A 81 4.78 -6.64 -7.75
C SER A 81 4.23 -7.95 -7.20
N VAL A 82 4.37 -9.01 -7.99
CA VAL A 82 4.05 -10.40 -7.59
C VAL A 82 5.30 -11.20 -7.19
N ALA A 83 6.49 -10.61 -7.34
CA ALA A 83 7.79 -11.25 -7.07
C ALA A 83 8.43 -10.79 -5.75
N LYS A 84 7.79 -9.87 -5.03
CA LYS A 84 8.27 -9.35 -3.74
C LYS A 84 7.24 -9.57 -2.66
N ALA A 85 7.69 -9.84 -1.44
CA ALA A 85 6.82 -10.01 -0.29
C ALA A 85 6.62 -8.67 0.43
N ALA A 86 5.37 -8.38 0.80
CA ALA A 86 5.06 -7.21 1.62
C ALA A 86 5.63 -7.36 3.04
N THR A 87 6.17 -6.26 3.58
CA THR A 87 6.57 -6.23 4.99
C THR A 87 5.38 -5.97 5.92
N ALA A 88 5.51 -6.31 7.20
CA ALA A 88 4.50 -5.97 8.21
C ALA A 88 4.22 -4.45 8.27
N LYS A 89 5.23 -3.63 7.95
CA LYS A 89 5.11 -2.17 7.90
C LYS A 89 4.18 -1.72 6.77
N SER A 90 4.34 -2.25 5.55
CA SER A 90 3.45 -1.87 4.43
C SER A 90 2.03 -2.36 4.65
N VAL A 91 1.86 -3.57 5.20
CA VAL A 91 0.53 -4.10 5.56
C VAL A 91 -0.14 -3.22 6.61
N LYS A 92 0.59 -2.83 7.67
CA LYS A 92 0.05 -1.95 8.71
C LYS A 92 -0.33 -0.57 8.15
N ALA A 93 0.53 0.02 7.33
CA ALA A 93 0.26 1.33 6.72
C ALA A 93 -0.99 1.30 5.82
N ALA A 94 -1.17 0.23 5.03
CA ALA A 94 -2.38 0.04 4.23
C ALA A 94 -3.64 -0.13 5.10
N TYR A 95 -3.54 -0.89 6.20
CA TYR A 95 -4.63 -1.07 7.16
C TYR A 95 -5.01 0.24 7.87
N ASP A 96 -4.04 1.00 8.36
CA ASP A 96 -4.26 2.31 9.00
C ASP A 96 -4.91 3.29 8.02
N LEU A 97 -4.47 3.31 6.75
CA LEU A 97 -5.06 4.13 5.70
C LEU A 97 -6.51 3.73 5.41
N ALA A 98 -6.80 2.43 5.33
CA ALA A 98 -8.16 1.93 5.11
C ALA A 98 -9.10 2.32 6.26
N ASN A 99 -8.64 2.19 7.51
CA ASN A 99 -9.41 2.58 8.69
C ASN A 99 -9.57 4.10 8.83
N GLY A 100 -8.59 4.89 8.38
CA GLY A 100 -8.67 6.35 8.39
C GLY A 100 -9.59 6.93 7.30
N LYS A 101 -9.89 6.17 6.23
CA LYS A 101 -10.57 6.70 5.03
C LYS A 101 -12.09 6.69 5.09
N SER A 102 -12.73 6.03 6.05
CA SER A 102 -14.19 5.99 6.05
C SER A 102 -14.77 5.84 7.45
N SER A 103 -14.83 6.96 8.15
CA SER A 103 -15.97 7.23 9.03
C SER A 103 -16.97 8.07 8.26
N PHE A 104 -17.43 7.61 7.08
CA PHE A 104 -18.72 8.09 6.61
C PHE A 104 -19.73 7.54 7.61
N SER A 105 -20.22 8.39 8.51
CA SER A 105 -21.09 7.95 9.61
C SER A 105 -22.48 7.49 9.14
N GLY A 106 -22.70 7.45 7.81
CA GLY A 106 -24.02 7.37 7.21
C GLY A 106 -24.77 8.70 7.28
N SER A 107 -24.26 9.69 8.03
CA SER A 107 -24.90 10.99 8.14
C SER A 107 -24.72 11.78 6.85
N TYR A 108 -25.84 12.31 6.37
CA TYR A 108 -25.86 13.27 5.28
C TYR A 108 -24.97 14.49 5.56
N THR A 109 -24.69 14.82 6.83
CA THR A 109 -23.83 15.93 7.21
C THR A 109 -22.37 15.78 6.78
N ASP A 110 -21.90 14.56 6.52
CA ASP A 110 -20.49 14.28 6.29
C ASP A 110 -20.04 14.55 4.84
N LEU A 111 -21.00 14.76 3.95
CA LEU A 111 -20.75 15.03 2.53
C LEU A 111 -20.27 16.48 2.33
N THR A 112 -19.07 16.64 1.76
CA THR A 112 -18.59 17.91 1.20
C THR A 112 -19.40 18.28 -0.05
N ASN A 113 -19.69 19.57 -0.25
CA ASN A 113 -20.51 20.07 -1.37
C ASN A 113 -21.96 19.50 -1.45
N LYS A 114 -22.52 19.04 -0.32
CA LYS A 114 -23.90 18.54 -0.31
C LYS A 114 -24.92 19.63 -0.66
N PRO A 115 -25.97 19.30 -1.44
CA PRO A 115 -27.10 20.20 -1.62
C PRO A 115 -27.76 20.52 -0.27
N THR A 116 -28.09 21.79 -0.05
CA THR A 116 -28.95 22.20 1.05
C THR A 116 -30.38 21.78 0.73
N ILE A 117 -30.95 20.85 1.50
CA ILE A 117 -32.36 20.48 1.40
C ILE A 117 -33.16 21.52 2.19
N PRO A 118 -34.05 22.32 1.56
CA PRO A 118 -34.89 23.26 2.29
C PRO A 118 -35.75 22.53 3.33
N SER A 119 -35.73 22.99 4.59
CA SER A 119 -36.55 22.46 5.69
C SER A 119 -37.73 23.36 6.05
N ASN A 120 -37.84 24.54 5.43
CA ASN A 120 -38.97 25.46 5.57
C ASN A 120 -39.17 26.31 4.30
N ALA A 121 -40.32 26.98 4.22
CA ALA A 121 -40.73 27.80 3.07
C ALA A 121 -39.80 28.99 2.79
N SER A 122 -39.18 29.57 3.81
CA SER A 122 -38.22 30.68 3.65
C SER A 122 -36.98 30.30 2.84
N GLN A 123 -36.61 29.01 2.82
CA GLN A 123 -35.47 28.49 2.08
C GLN A 123 -35.80 28.10 0.64
N LEU A 124 -37.09 28.10 0.27
CA LEU A 124 -37.55 27.88 -1.11
C LEU A 124 -37.63 29.22 -1.85
N SER A 125 -36.67 29.44 -2.75
CA SER A 125 -36.70 30.57 -3.68
C SER A 125 -37.69 30.28 -4.81
N ILE A 126 -38.50 31.28 -5.16
CA ILE A 126 -39.42 31.21 -6.30
C ILE A 126 -38.84 32.07 -7.41
N THR A 127 -38.75 31.52 -8.62
CA THR A 127 -38.49 32.32 -9.82
C THR A 127 -39.78 33.04 -10.21
N ASP A 128 -39.91 34.30 -9.80
CA ASP A 128 -41.05 35.15 -10.14
C ASP A 128 -40.86 35.82 -11.50
N ALA A 129 -41.07 35.06 -12.58
CA ALA A 129 -40.94 35.58 -13.93
C ALA A 129 -41.93 36.72 -14.27
N GLY A 130 -43.02 36.84 -13.50
CA GLY A 130 -44.07 37.84 -13.72
C GLY A 130 -43.99 39.06 -12.80
N ASN A 131 -43.07 39.07 -11.83
CA ASN A 131 -42.99 40.09 -10.77
C ASN A 131 -44.34 40.26 -10.02
N TYR A 132 -45.04 39.16 -9.75
CA TYR A 132 -46.30 39.16 -9.01
C TYR A 132 -46.10 39.41 -7.50
N TYR A 133 -44.91 39.09 -6.98
CA TYR A 133 -44.56 39.23 -5.57
C TYR A 133 -43.27 40.04 -5.44
N THR A 134 -43.14 40.79 -4.34
CA THR A 134 -41.90 41.51 -4.04
C THR A 134 -40.89 40.63 -3.32
N SER A 135 -41.37 39.62 -2.60
CA SER A 135 -40.56 38.67 -1.86
C SER A 135 -39.85 37.66 -2.78
N PRO A 136 -38.55 37.38 -2.56
CA PRO A 136 -37.80 36.39 -3.32
C PRO A 136 -38.03 34.94 -2.86
N ASN A 137 -38.80 34.73 -1.77
CA ASN A 137 -39.07 33.41 -1.20
C ASN A 137 -40.58 33.14 -1.02
N THR A 138 -40.89 31.85 -0.87
CA THR A 138 -42.27 31.37 -0.74
C THR A 138 -42.98 31.97 0.48
N GLU A 139 -42.29 32.06 1.61
CA GLU A 139 -42.89 32.55 2.86
C GLU A 139 -43.33 34.02 2.75
N GLY A 140 -42.49 34.91 2.23
CA GLY A 140 -42.86 36.30 2.04
C GLY A 140 -43.92 36.49 0.95
N ALA A 141 -43.90 35.69 -0.13
CA ALA A 141 -44.96 35.73 -1.13
C ALA A 141 -46.34 35.37 -0.54
N LEU A 142 -46.40 34.37 0.36
CA LEU A 142 -47.62 34.01 1.08
C LEU A 142 -48.08 35.12 2.04
N GLN A 143 -47.14 35.82 2.69
CA GLN A 143 -47.47 36.97 3.53
C GLN A 143 -48.09 38.11 2.72
N GLU A 144 -47.54 38.42 1.54
CA GLU A 144 -48.08 39.43 0.63
C GLU A 144 -49.51 39.12 0.20
N ILE A 145 -49.79 37.86 -0.19
CA ILE A 145 -51.14 37.40 -0.52
C ILE A 145 -52.08 37.57 0.68
N GLY A 146 -51.63 37.21 1.88
CA GLY A 146 -52.41 37.35 3.11
C GLY A 146 -52.79 38.81 3.39
N LEU A 147 -51.85 39.74 3.22
CA LEU A 147 -52.09 41.18 3.37
C LEU A 147 -53.07 41.70 2.31
N ALA A 148 -52.87 41.32 1.04
CA ALA A 148 -53.74 41.72 -0.06
C ALA A 148 -55.19 41.26 0.15
N PHE A 149 -55.38 40.00 0.56
CA PHE A 149 -56.70 39.45 0.86
C PHE A 149 -57.37 40.16 2.06
N ASN A 150 -56.60 40.44 3.12
CA ASN A 150 -57.14 41.16 4.27
C ASN A 150 -57.57 42.59 3.91
N GLY A 151 -56.78 43.28 3.08
CA GLY A 151 -57.15 44.58 2.52
C GLY A 151 -58.43 44.52 1.69
N ALA A 152 -58.54 43.56 0.77
CA ALA A 152 -59.74 43.35 -0.04
C ALA A 152 -60.99 43.07 0.81
N ARG A 153 -60.85 42.26 1.88
CA ARG A 153 -61.92 42.03 2.86
C ARG A 153 -62.34 43.30 3.57
N GLY A 154 -61.38 44.12 4.03
CA GLY A 154 -61.67 45.41 4.67
C GLY A 154 -62.44 46.34 3.74
N ASN A 155 -62.04 46.41 2.47
CA ASN A 155 -62.74 47.19 1.45
C ASN A 155 -64.17 46.70 1.24
N LEU A 156 -64.38 45.38 1.10
CA LEU A 156 -65.72 44.80 0.93
C LEU A 156 -66.63 45.12 2.12
N VAL A 157 -66.15 44.92 3.35
CA VAL A 157 -66.92 45.23 4.56
C VAL A 157 -67.30 46.72 4.58
N SER A 158 -66.37 47.60 4.24
CA SER A 158 -66.62 49.05 4.19
C SER A 158 -67.66 49.42 3.14
N SER A 159 -67.58 48.80 1.94
CA SER A 159 -68.58 48.99 0.88
C SER A 159 -69.96 48.48 1.29
N VAL A 160 -70.04 47.31 1.92
CA VAL A 160 -71.31 46.75 2.40
C VAL A 160 -71.94 47.64 3.48
N ASN A 161 -71.14 48.09 4.46
CA ASN A 161 -71.63 49.01 5.49
C ASN A 161 -72.17 50.32 4.88
N THR A 162 -71.46 50.86 3.89
CA THR A 162 -71.89 52.06 3.15
C THR A 162 -73.24 51.84 2.44
N ILE A 163 -73.44 50.69 1.80
CA ILE A 163 -74.70 50.35 1.11
C ILE A 163 -75.84 50.13 2.10
N LEU A 164 -75.57 49.50 3.24
CA LEU A 164 -76.56 49.19 4.27
C LEU A 164 -76.89 50.38 5.18
N GLY A 165 -76.14 51.48 5.08
CA GLY A 165 -76.33 52.66 5.94
C GLY A 165 -75.99 52.41 7.41
N ALA A 166 -75.11 51.44 7.68
CA ALA A 166 -74.59 51.10 9.00
C ALA A 166 -73.20 51.69 9.24
#